data_AF-A0A7S2PXJ8-F1
#
_entry.id   AF-A0A7S2PXJ8-F1
#
_cell.length_a   1.000
_cell.length_b   1.000
_cell.length_c   1.000
_cell.angle_alpha   90.00
_cell.angle_beta   90.00
_cell.angle_gamma   90.00
#
_symmetry.space_group_name_H-M   'P 1'
#
loop_
_entity.id
_entity.type
_entity.pdbx_description
1 polymer ?
#
loop_
_entity_poly.entity_id
_entity_poly.type
_entity_poly.pdbx_seq_one_letter_code
_entity_poly.pdbx_strand_id
1 'polypeptide(L)'
;GGNAIDLPRAVRELKACLSKRSLLVGQNPVGDANWMGLMPGIDYAETLDLAEVFASSSGIRHSLRHEALVLLCREPESSVHDAFWDALASIDLYRLAAGASGKELDKMREKLTKKEFWPPKPSLAREHGYQIDGVCLSMYNAMHCSCGRPIRKMR
;
A
#
# COMPACT_ATOMS: atom_id res chain seq x y z
N GLY A 1 -13.02 -13.95 20.49
CA GLY A 1 -14.48 -14.01 20.39
C GLY A 1 -14.84 -13.74 18.95
N GLY A 2 -15.39 -14.73 18.24
CA GLY A 2 -15.46 -14.73 16.78
C GLY A 2 -16.61 -13.89 16.23
N ASN A 3 -16.30 -12.68 15.77
CA ASN A 3 -17.17 -11.89 14.87
C ASN A 3 -17.01 -12.36 13.41
N ALA A 4 -16.65 -13.62 13.19
CA ALA A 4 -16.49 -14.15 11.85
C ALA A 4 -17.87 -14.24 11.18
N ILE A 5 -18.00 -13.57 10.04
CA ILE A 5 -19.15 -13.65 9.16
C ILE A 5 -18.70 -14.22 7.82
N ASP A 6 -19.63 -14.81 7.07
CA ASP A 6 -19.33 -15.29 5.73
C ASP A 6 -19.02 -14.12 4.78
N LEU A 7 -18.23 -14.41 3.73
CA LEU A 7 -17.81 -13.42 2.75
C LEU A 7 -19.00 -12.73 2.04
N PRO A 8 -20.05 -13.44 1.57
CA PRO A 8 -21.21 -12.79 0.98
C PRO A 8 -21.87 -11.75 1.90
N ARG A 9 -22.01 -12.08 3.19
CA ARG A 9 -22.54 -11.16 4.20
C ARG A 9 -21.62 -9.96 4.39
N ALA A 10 -20.31 -10.17 4.51
CA ALA A 10 -19.34 -9.09 4.66
C ALA A 10 -19.35 -8.13 3.46
N VAL A 11 -19.37 -8.66 2.23
CA VAL A 11 -19.46 -7.84 1.00
C VAL A 11 -20.76 -7.05 0.96
N ARG A 12 -21.89 -7.66 1.33
CA ARG A 12 -23.19 -6.97 1.37
C ARG A 12 -23.19 -5.83 2.39
N GLU A 13 -22.68 -6.06 3.59
CA GLU A 13 -22.57 -5.03 4.63
C GLU A 13 -21.62 -3.90 4.20
N LEU A 14 -20.48 -4.23 3.57
CA LEU A 14 -19.58 -3.25 2.99
C LEU A 14 -20.26 -2.39 1.91
N LYS A 15 -20.95 -3.01 0.95
CA LYS A 15 -21.66 -2.29 -0.12
C LYS A 15 -22.74 -1.36 0.42
N ALA A 16 -23.40 -1.73 1.53
CA ALA A 16 -24.40 -0.88 2.18
C ALA A 16 -23.79 0.39 2.80
N CYS A 17 -22.50 0.38 3.14
CA CYS A 17 -21.77 1.53 3.65
C CYS A 17 -21.18 2.41 2.53
N LEU A 18 -21.12 1.91 1.31
CA LEU A 18 -20.54 2.62 0.17
C LEU A 18 -21.61 3.39 -0.61
N SER A 19 -21.18 4.44 -1.30
CA SER A 19 -22.00 5.21 -2.23
C SER A 19 -21.21 5.44 -3.51
N LYS A 20 -21.91 5.77 -4.60
CA LYS A 20 -21.28 6.18 -5.88
C LYS A 20 -20.38 7.42 -5.79
N ARG A 21 -20.34 8.09 -4.64
CA ARG A 21 -19.48 9.23 -4.34
C ARG A 21 -18.30 8.87 -3.43
N SER A 22 -18.25 7.65 -2.93
CA SER A 22 -17.20 7.20 -2.01
C SER A 22 -15.89 7.02 -2.76
N LEU A 23 -14.81 7.56 -2.19
CA LEU A 23 -13.44 7.34 -2.63
C LEU A 23 -12.84 6.22 -1.79
N LEU A 24 -12.31 5.17 -2.43
CA LEU A 24 -11.58 4.12 -1.73
C LEU A 24 -10.11 4.50 -1.66
N VAL A 25 -9.58 4.63 -0.45
CA VAL A 25 -8.22 5.08 -0.17
C VAL A 25 -7.44 3.94 0.46
N GLY A 26 -6.22 3.71 -0.01
CA GLY A 26 -5.33 2.70 0.57
C GLY A 26 -4.01 2.60 -0.18
N GLN A 27 -3.28 1.53 0.10
CA GLN A 27 -2.09 1.13 -0.66
C GLN A 27 -2.47 0.02 -1.63
N ASN A 28 -2.49 0.35 -2.93
CA ASN A 28 -3.05 -0.50 -3.99
C ASN A 28 -4.51 -0.99 -3.73
N PRO A 29 -5.46 -0.10 -3.40
CA PRO A 29 -6.84 -0.47 -3.01
C PRO A 29 -7.65 -1.14 -4.13
N VAL A 30 -7.18 -1.08 -5.38
CA VAL A 30 -7.79 -1.79 -6.51
C VAL A 30 -7.74 -3.30 -6.31
N GLY A 31 -6.68 -3.83 -5.70
CA GLY A 31 -6.56 -5.25 -5.40
C GLY A 31 -7.68 -5.72 -4.46
N ASP A 32 -7.87 -4.99 -3.37
CA ASP A 32 -8.92 -5.26 -2.38
C ASP A 32 -10.32 -5.12 -2.98
N ALA A 33 -10.56 -4.06 -3.76
CA ALA A 33 -11.84 -3.84 -4.42
C ALA A 33 -12.20 -4.99 -5.37
N ASN A 34 -11.23 -5.46 -6.17
CA ASN A 34 -11.42 -6.61 -7.06
C ASN A 34 -11.71 -7.89 -6.28
N TRP A 35 -10.96 -8.13 -5.20
CA TRP A 35 -11.17 -9.31 -4.36
C TRP A 35 -12.56 -9.34 -3.72
N MET A 36 -13.08 -8.17 -3.38
CA MET A 36 -14.43 -8.00 -2.80
C MET A 36 -15.55 -7.87 -3.83
N GLY A 37 -15.24 -7.90 -5.14
CA GLY A 37 -16.25 -7.78 -6.20
C GLY A 37 -16.94 -6.41 -6.24
N LEU A 38 -16.21 -5.35 -5.89
CA LEU A 38 -16.69 -3.96 -5.96
C LEU A 38 -16.45 -3.39 -7.37
N MET A 39 -17.40 -2.60 -7.86
CA MET A 39 -17.32 -1.99 -9.19
C MET A 39 -17.28 -0.45 -9.11
N PRO A 40 -16.28 0.22 -9.69
CA PRO A 40 -16.24 1.68 -9.77
C PRO A 40 -17.40 2.19 -10.65
N GLY A 41 -17.97 3.34 -10.29
CA GLY A 41 -19.18 3.92 -10.87
C GLY A 41 -20.49 3.27 -10.41
N ILE A 42 -20.44 2.09 -9.77
CA ILE A 42 -21.61 1.36 -9.25
C ILE A 42 -21.61 1.38 -7.73
N ASP A 43 -20.57 0.80 -7.12
CA ASP A 43 -20.44 0.64 -5.67
C ASP A 43 -19.68 1.84 -5.06
N TYR A 44 -18.70 2.41 -5.77
CA TYR A 44 -17.89 3.55 -5.33
C TYR A 44 -17.50 4.44 -6.53
N ALA A 45 -16.95 5.64 -6.28
CA ALA A 45 -16.58 6.57 -7.35
C ALA A 45 -15.29 6.12 -8.06
N GLU A 46 -14.18 6.15 -7.32
CA GLU A 46 -12.85 5.80 -7.79
C GLU A 46 -11.97 5.33 -6.64
N THR A 47 -10.75 4.91 -6.97
CA THR A 47 -9.72 4.53 -5.99
C THR A 47 -8.59 5.55 -5.99
N LEU A 48 -8.05 5.87 -4.82
CA LEU A 48 -6.83 6.66 -4.66
C LEU A 48 -5.75 5.79 -4.00
N ASP A 49 -4.68 5.55 -4.76
CA ASP A 49 -3.53 4.78 -4.30
C ASP A 49 -2.47 5.70 -3.68
N LEU A 50 -2.27 5.55 -2.37
CA LEU A 50 -1.28 6.33 -1.62
C LEU A 50 0.15 6.07 -2.08
N ALA A 51 0.44 4.88 -2.60
CA ALA A 51 1.74 4.55 -3.17
C ALA A 51 2.10 5.46 -4.34
N GLU A 52 1.09 5.91 -5.11
CA GLU A 52 1.26 6.85 -6.23
C GLU A 52 1.30 8.29 -5.73
N VAL A 53 0.44 8.64 -4.75
CA VAL A 53 0.40 10.00 -4.17
C VAL A 53 1.77 10.38 -3.60
N PHE A 54 2.40 9.47 -2.87
CA PHE A 54 3.68 9.68 -2.23
C PHE A 54 4.88 9.14 -3.02
N ALA A 55 4.68 8.72 -4.27
CA ALA A 55 5.78 8.33 -5.14
C ALA A 55 6.78 9.48 -5.31
N SER A 56 8.07 9.16 -5.27
CA SER A 56 9.11 10.13 -5.61
C SER A 56 9.00 10.56 -7.08
N SER A 57 9.64 11.66 -7.45
CA SER A 57 9.78 12.08 -8.86
C SER A 57 10.48 11.05 -9.75
N SER A 58 11.25 10.13 -9.14
CA SER A 58 11.88 8.99 -9.81
C SER A 58 11.02 7.72 -9.84
N GLY A 59 9.77 7.78 -9.39
CA GLY A 59 8.83 6.64 -9.38
C GLY A 59 9.03 5.66 -8.23
N ILE A 60 9.85 5.99 -7.22
CA ILE A 60 10.04 5.12 -6.06
C ILE A 60 8.77 5.19 -5.21
N ARG A 61 8.19 4.01 -4.93
CA ARG A 61 7.04 3.84 -4.05
C ARG A 61 7.47 3.25 -2.73
N HIS A 62 6.75 3.62 -1.68
CA HIS A 62 7.05 3.21 -0.32
C HIS A 62 5.93 2.31 0.21
N SER A 63 6.25 1.45 1.18
CA SER A 63 5.23 0.66 1.86
C SER A 63 4.39 1.56 2.78
N LEU A 64 3.15 1.16 3.05
CA LEU A 64 2.28 1.86 4.01
C LEU A 64 2.99 2.12 5.35
N ARG A 65 3.69 1.11 5.86
CA ARG A 65 4.43 1.20 7.13
C ARG A 65 5.51 2.27 7.08
N HIS A 66 6.25 2.35 5.97
CA HIS A 66 7.29 3.37 5.79
C HIS A 66 6.68 4.77 5.74
N GLU A 67 5.59 4.93 4.98
CA GLU A 67 4.88 6.21 4.89
C GLU A 67 4.33 6.66 6.26
N ALA A 68 3.66 5.76 6.98
CA ALA A 68 3.12 6.04 8.31
C ALA A 68 4.23 6.36 9.33
N LEU A 69 5.35 5.63 9.30
CA LEU A 69 6.49 5.90 10.19
C LEU A 69 7.07 7.29 9.93
N VAL A 70 7.33 7.62 8.66
CA VAL A 70 8.08 8.83 8.32
C VAL A 70 7.22 10.10 8.35
N LEU A 71 5.95 10.00 7.93
CA LEU A 71 5.06 11.15 7.81
C LEU A 71 4.16 11.33 9.04
N LEU A 72 3.75 10.25 9.68
CA LEU A 72 2.85 10.30 10.85
C LEU A 72 3.57 9.97 12.17
N CYS A 73 4.85 9.57 12.13
CA CYS A 73 5.57 9.07 13.31
C CYS A 73 4.85 7.91 14.00
N ARG A 74 4.25 7.01 13.21
CA ARG A 74 3.48 5.86 13.71
C ARG A 74 4.05 4.54 13.20
N GLU A 75 4.04 3.55 14.07
CA GLU A 75 4.29 2.15 13.72
C GLU A 75 3.15 1.27 14.22
N PRO A 76 2.91 0.12 13.57
CA PRO A 76 2.02 -0.89 14.12
C PRO A 76 2.63 -1.45 15.41
N GLU A 77 1.78 -1.73 16.41
CA GLU A 77 2.22 -2.30 17.69
C GLU A 77 2.79 -3.72 17.55
N SER A 78 2.42 -4.42 16.47
CA SER A 78 2.87 -5.78 16.19
C SER A 78 3.45 -5.91 14.79
N SER A 79 4.29 -6.92 14.58
CA SER A 79 4.78 -7.29 13.25
C SER A 79 3.74 -8.06 12.41
N VAL A 80 2.59 -8.40 12.98
CA VAL A 80 1.47 -9.00 12.27
C VAL A 80 0.63 -7.88 11.65
N HIS A 81 0.27 -8.02 10.38
CA HIS A 81 -0.58 -7.06 9.67
C HIS A 81 -1.96 -6.97 10.35
N ASP A 82 -2.36 -5.74 10.67
CA ASP A 82 -3.69 -5.41 11.18
C ASP A 82 -4.41 -4.54 10.16
N ALA A 83 -5.42 -5.10 9.50
CA ALA A 83 -6.20 -4.42 8.48
C ALA A 83 -6.89 -3.16 9.00
N PHE A 84 -7.24 -3.11 10.30
CA PHE A 84 -7.84 -1.92 10.90
C PHE A 84 -6.81 -0.80 11.04
N TRP A 85 -5.61 -1.12 11.54
CA TRP A 85 -4.51 -0.17 11.61
C TRP A 85 -4.10 0.32 10.21
N ASP A 86 -4.01 -0.58 9.23
CA ASP A 86 -3.67 -0.23 7.85
C ASP A 86 -4.70 0.74 7.23
N ALA A 87 -5.99 0.52 7.48
CA ALA A 87 -7.05 1.42 7.05
C ALA A 87 -6.97 2.79 7.73
N LEU A 88 -6.73 2.83 9.05
CA LEU A 88 -6.57 4.08 9.80
C LEU A 88 -5.36 4.89 9.31
N ALA A 89 -4.20 4.24 9.18
CA ALA A 89 -2.99 4.87 8.67
C ALA A 89 -3.21 5.44 7.26
N SER A 90 -3.91 4.70 6.39
CA SER A 90 -4.25 5.15 5.04
C SER A 90 -5.12 6.41 5.04
N ILE A 91 -6.14 6.46 5.89
CA ILE A 91 -7.02 7.65 5.99
C ILE A 91 -6.26 8.86 6.54
N ASP A 92 -5.40 8.66 7.54
CA ASP A 92 -4.61 9.75 8.11
C ASP A 92 -3.57 10.29 7.12
N LEU A 93 -2.91 9.41 6.35
CA LEU A 93 -2.03 9.79 5.25
C LEU A 93 -2.77 10.55 4.14
N TYR A 94 -3.98 10.10 3.76
CA TYR A 94 -4.80 10.80 2.79
C TYR A 94 -5.19 12.19 3.26
N ARG A 95 -5.62 12.35 4.52
CA ARG A 95 -5.97 13.66 5.09
C ARG A 95 -4.75 14.59 5.10
N LEU A 96 -3.58 14.06 5.44
CA LEU A 96 -2.31 14.80 5.39
C LEU A 96 -2.02 15.30 3.97
N ALA A 97 -2.14 14.43 2.96
CA ALA A 97 -1.91 14.81 1.57
C ALA A 97 -2.96 15.79 1.02
N ALA A 98 -4.24 15.55 1.32
CA ALA A 98 -5.35 16.38 0.85
C ALA A 98 -5.34 17.80 1.45
N GLY A 99 -4.78 17.96 2.65
CA GLY A 99 -4.60 19.26 3.28
C GLY A 99 -3.31 19.99 2.91
N ALA A 100 -2.38 19.32 2.20
CA ALA A 100 -1.09 19.88 1.85
C ALA A 100 -1.13 20.69 0.55
N SER A 101 -0.34 21.76 0.49
CA SER A 101 0.00 22.40 -0.78
C SER A 101 0.91 21.51 -1.62
N GLY A 102 1.01 21.77 -2.92
CA GLY A 102 1.91 21.01 -3.80
C GLY A 102 3.37 21.00 -3.31
N LYS A 103 3.87 22.15 -2.79
CA LYS A 103 5.23 22.24 -2.22
C LYS A 103 5.41 21.39 -0.96
N GLU A 104 4.36 21.27 -0.13
CA GLU A 104 4.41 20.43 1.07
C GLU A 104 4.38 18.95 0.70
N LEU A 105 3.56 18.59 -0.29
CA LEU A 105 3.52 17.22 -0.80
C LEU A 105 4.87 16.81 -1.41
N ASP A 106 5.53 17.69 -2.15
CA ASP A 106 6.87 17.44 -2.69
C ASP A 106 7.91 17.26 -1.58
N LYS A 107 7.85 18.08 -0.51
CA LYS A 107 8.71 17.89 0.66
C LYS A 107 8.45 16.56 1.37
N MET A 108 7.20 16.09 1.44
CA MET A 108 6.88 14.78 2.00
C MET A 108 7.49 13.66 1.15
N ARG A 109 7.34 13.72 -0.17
CA ARG A 109 7.97 12.78 -1.13
C ARG A 109 9.49 12.75 -0.99
N GLU A 110 10.12 13.92 -0.92
CA GLU A 110 11.57 14.02 -0.68
C GLU A 110 11.97 13.40 0.67
N LYS A 111 11.21 13.70 1.74
CA LYS A 111 11.47 13.15 3.08
C LYS A 111 11.48 11.62 3.08
N LEU A 112 10.53 10.99 2.38
CA LEU A 112 10.42 9.54 2.28
C LEU A 112 11.66 8.88 1.62
N THR A 113 12.40 9.62 0.80
CA THR A 113 13.60 9.11 0.11
C THR A 113 14.89 9.27 0.91
N LYS A 114 14.91 10.03 2.01
CA LYS A 114 16.14 10.28 2.76
C LYS A 114 16.66 8.99 3.40
N LYS A 115 17.97 8.78 3.28
CA LYS A 115 18.65 7.57 3.80
C LYS A 115 18.41 7.33 5.29
N GLU A 116 18.28 8.39 6.08
CA GLU A 116 17.98 8.30 7.53
C GLU A 116 16.64 7.64 7.83
N PHE A 117 15.71 7.62 6.87
CA PHE A 117 14.38 7.05 7.00
C PHE A 117 14.20 5.72 6.26
N TRP A 118 15.15 5.31 5.40
CA TRP A 118 15.08 4.00 4.76
C TRP A 118 15.07 2.91 5.83
N PRO A 119 14.27 1.84 5.65
CA PRO A 119 14.15 0.84 6.68
C PRO A 119 15.54 0.29 7.01
N PRO A 120 15.92 0.24 8.30
CA PRO A 120 17.16 -0.43 8.69
C PRO A 120 17.12 -1.93 8.34
N LYS A 121 15.93 -2.46 8.07
CA LYS A 121 15.69 -3.85 7.68
C LYS A 121 15.57 -4.03 6.16
N PRO A 122 16.14 -5.11 5.61
CA PRO A 122 16.01 -5.42 4.19
C PRO A 122 14.53 -5.64 3.81
N SER A 123 14.19 -5.53 2.52
CA SER A 123 12.88 -6.00 2.05
C SER A 123 12.73 -7.50 2.30
N LEU A 124 11.50 -8.03 2.37
CA LEU A 124 11.25 -9.47 2.50
C LEU A 124 12.06 -10.29 1.47
N ALA A 125 12.12 -9.81 0.23
CA ALA A 125 12.96 -10.43 -0.79
C ALA A 125 14.45 -10.45 -0.41
N ARG A 126 15.01 -9.35 0.10
CA ARG A 126 16.40 -9.33 0.57
C ARG A 126 16.64 -10.16 1.83
N GLU A 127 15.70 -10.17 2.78
CA GLU A 127 15.79 -10.98 4.00
C GLU A 127 15.86 -12.48 3.69
N HIS A 128 15.15 -12.91 2.65
CA HIS A 128 15.12 -14.31 2.20
C HIS A 128 16.02 -14.60 1.00
N GLY A 129 17.03 -13.78 0.71
CA GLY A 129 17.98 -14.05 -0.39
C GLY A 129 17.32 -14.14 -1.78
N TYR A 130 16.19 -13.46 -1.95
CA TYR A 130 15.32 -13.40 -3.12
C TYR A 130 14.64 -14.72 -3.51
N GLN A 131 14.54 -15.66 -2.58
CA GLN A 131 13.80 -16.91 -2.73
C GLN A 131 12.97 -17.22 -1.48
N ILE A 132 11.69 -17.55 -1.66
CA ILE A 132 10.85 -18.11 -0.59
C ILE A 132 10.19 -19.37 -1.14
N ASP A 133 10.39 -20.50 -0.48
CA ASP A 133 9.81 -21.80 -0.85
C ASP A 133 10.05 -22.19 -2.33
N GLY A 134 11.24 -21.90 -2.84
CA GLY A 134 11.61 -22.14 -4.25
C GLY A 134 11.03 -21.13 -5.25
N VAL A 135 10.23 -20.17 -4.79
CA VAL A 135 9.69 -19.07 -5.61
C VAL A 135 10.71 -17.93 -5.66
N CYS A 136 11.12 -17.57 -6.88
CA CYS A 136 11.97 -16.42 -7.15
C CYS A 136 11.19 -15.10 -6.95
N LEU A 137 11.74 -14.20 -6.15
CA LEU A 137 11.15 -12.89 -5.85
C LEU A 137 11.80 -11.74 -6.64
N SER A 138 12.75 -12.03 -7.54
CA SER A 138 13.52 -11.03 -8.30
C SER A 138 12.84 -10.59 -9.59
N MET A 139 11.64 -10.03 -9.49
CA MET A 139 10.85 -9.60 -10.65
C MET A 139 11.51 -8.50 -11.51
N TYR A 140 12.35 -7.67 -10.88
CA TYR A 140 12.93 -6.46 -11.50
C TYR A 140 14.46 -6.42 -11.53
N ASN A 141 15.14 -7.46 -11.01
CA ASN A 141 16.60 -7.48 -10.92
C ASN A 141 17.17 -8.84 -11.38
N ALA A 142 17.82 -8.85 -12.54
CA ALA A 142 18.43 -10.04 -13.11
C ALA A 142 19.52 -10.66 -12.23
N MET A 143 20.22 -9.84 -11.44
CA MET A 143 21.33 -10.28 -10.58
C MET A 143 20.91 -11.31 -9.53
N HIS A 144 19.65 -11.25 -9.08
CA HIS A 144 19.14 -12.12 -8.02
C HIS A 144 18.13 -13.15 -8.53
N CYS A 145 17.89 -13.19 -9.84
CA CYS A 145 16.92 -14.09 -10.44
C CYS A 145 17.45 -15.52 -10.47
N SER A 146 16.63 -16.45 -9.97
CA SER A 146 16.91 -17.88 -9.94
C SER A 146 15.97 -18.72 -10.80
N CYS A 147 14.92 -18.11 -11.38
CA CYS A 147 13.88 -18.83 -12.13
C CYS A 147 13.97 -18.68 -13.66
N GLY A 148 14.90 -17.88 -14.18
CA GLY A 148 15.10 -17.67 -15.63
C GLY A 148 13.95 -16.97 -16.36
N ARG A 149 12.92 -16.50 -15.65
CA ARG A 149 11.79 -15.77 -16.26
C ARG A 149 12.21 -14.36 -16.71
N PRO A 150 11.55 -13.80 -17.76
CA PRO A 150 11.85 -12.46 -18.23
C PRO A 150 11.73 -11.41 -17.12
N ILE A 151 12.80 -10.63 -16.91
CA ILE A 151 12.82 -9.53 -15.95
C ILE A 151 12.01 -8.37 -16.52
N ARG A 152 11.08 -7.84 -15.73
CA ARG A 152 10.38 -6.61 -16.11
C ARG A 152 11.27 -5.42 -15.81
N LYS A 153 11.38 -4.48 -16.75
CA LYS A 153 12.05 -3.20 -16.49
C LYS A 153 11.18 -2.41 -15.51
N MET A 154 11.77 -1.88 -14.43
CA MET A 154 11.13 -0.82 -13.66
C MET A 154 10.86 0.35 -14.61
N ARG A 155 9.60 0.78 -14.68
CA ARG A 155 9.20 2.01 -15.38
C ARG A 155 9.40 3.19 -14.44
#